data_AF-A0A1I7SYU2-F1
#
_entry.id   AF-A0A1I7SYU2-F1
#
_cell.length_a   1.000
_cell.length_b   1.000
_cell.length_c   1.000
_cell.angle_alpha   90.00
_cell.angle_beta   90.00
_cell.angle_gamma   90.00
#
_symmetry.space_group_name_H-M   'P 1'
#
loop_
_entity.id
_entity.type
_entity.pdbx_description
1 polymer ?
#
loop_
_entity_poly.entity_id
_entity_poly.type
_entity_poly.pdbx_seq_one_letter_code
_entity_poly.pdbx_strand_id
1 'polypeptide(L)'
;MTFTLMINSKEHMFELECRRTGKCREVVADVQHSRMPRHMEQEACSLAAKSIMTYHLEHDIARHLKLAFDREYGPDWHCICGKHFGSFVTFEPDSFIYFRIGTIAFMLFKTSLQRLPIMEKHLENVKLTPKTILGRSRLMTQKSEDDEESTSASDMS
;
A
#
# COMPACT_ATOMS: atom_id res chain seq x y z
N MET A 1 18.88 19.80 -9.08
CA MET A 1 19.36 18.54 -9.70
C MET A 1 18.30 18.15 -10.69
N THR A 2 18.53 18.35 -11.98
CA THR A 2 17.51 18.22 -13.01
C THR A 2 17.86 17.00 -13.86
N PHE A 3 17.04 15.97 -13.82
CA PHE A 3 17.19 14.77 -14.64
C PHE A 3 16.48 15.02 -15.97
N THR A 4 17.16 14.79 -17.10
CA THR A 4 16.57 14.95 -18.44
C THR A 4 16.58 13.60 -19.12
N LEU A 5 15.39 13.13 -19.51
CA LEU A 5 15.22 11.92 -20.32
C LEU A 5 15.32 12.32 -21.79
N MET A 6 16.18 11.65 -22.57
CA MET A 6 16.23 11.78 -24.03
C MET A 6 15.61 10.51 -24.63
N ILE A 7 14.62 10.68 -25.51
CA ILE A 7 13.84 9.58 -26.10
C ILE A 7 14.39 9.30 -27.50
N ASN A 8 14.83 8.07 -27.77
CA ASN A 8 15.06 7.62 -29.14
C ASN A 8 13.83 6.89 -29.68
N SER A 9 13.18 7.48 -30.69
CA SER A 9 11.87 7.06 -31.20
C SER A 9 11.83 5.69 -31.92
N LYS A 10 12.95 4.97 -32.04
CA LYS A 10 13.00 3.68 -32.75
C LYS A 10 13.27 2.45 -31.90
N GLU A 11 13.68 2.60 -30.65
CA GLU A 11 13.91 1.46 -29.74
C GLU A 11 13.48 1.88 -28.34
N HIS A 12 12.75 1.02 -27.63
CA HIS A 12 12.25 1.23 -26.27
C HIS A 12 13.41 1.29 -25.25
N MET A 13 14.23 2.32 -25.36
CA MET A 13 15.53 2.44 -24.72
C MET A 13 15.55 3.70 -23.86
N PHE A 14 15.79 3.53 -22.56
CA PHE A 14 15.93 4.64 -21.61
C PHE A 14 17.40 4.85 -21.26
N GLU A 15 17.93 6.04 -21.55
CA GLU A 15 19.28 6.45 -21.16
C GLU A 15 19.26 7.25 -19.85
N LEU A 16 20.15 6.93 -18.93
CA LEU A 16 20.39 7.68 -17.68
C LEU A 16 21.82 8.21 -17.65
N GLU A 17 21.99 9.54 -17.63
CA GLU A 17 23.31 10.18 -17.56
C GLU A 17 23.69 10.52 -16.09
N CYS A 18 24.81 9.99 -15.59
CA CYS A 18 25.36 10.33 -14.26
C CYS A 18 26.61 11.23 -14.40
N ARG A 19 26.46 12.54 -14.20
CA ARG A 19 27.48 13.56 -14.55
C ARG A 19 28.73 13.65 -13.65
N ARG A 20 29.12 12.63 -12.89
CA ARG A 20 30.26 12.79 -11.96
C ARG A 20 31.23 11.61 -11.91
N THR A 21 31.68 11.13 -13.07
CA THR A 21 33.01 10.48 -13.30
C THR A 21 33.08 9.89 -14.72
N GLY A 22 33.40 10.70 -15.74
CA GLY A 22 34.08 10.38 -17.03
C GLY A 22 33.93 9.04 -17.79
N LYS A 23 33.05 8.13 -17.39
CA LYS A 23 32.80 6.81 -17.99
C LYS A 23 31.44 6.32 -17.48
N CYS A 24 30.36 6.93 -17.95
CA CYS A 24 29.03 6.38 -17.74
C CYS A 24 28.86 5.16 -18.64
N ARG A 25 28.61 4.00 -18.01
CA ARG A 25 27.88 2.94 -18.71
C ARG A 25 26.46 3.45 -18.80
N GLU A 26 26.04 3.81 -20.00
CA GLU A 26 24.66 4.10 -20.32
C GLU A 26 23.82 2.90 -19.87
N VAL A 27 23.01 3.08 -18.84
CA VAL A 27 22.19 1.99 -18.30
C VAL A 27 20.94 1.90 -19.17
N VAL A 28 21.08 1.16 -20.27
CA VAL A 28 20.00 0.87 -21.20
C VAL A 28 19.07 -0.18 -20.59
N ALA A 29 17.81 0.20 -20.36
CA ALA A 29 16.73 -0.75 -20.08
C ALA A 29 16.12 -1.23 -21.41
N ASP A 30 16.14 -2.54 -21.63
CA ASP A 30 15.48 -3.24 -22.74
C ASP A 30 14.11 -3.74 -22.30
N VAL A 31 13.06 -2.98 -22.61
CA VAL A 31 11.67 -3.32 -22.25
C VAL A 31 11.11 -4.33 -23.25
N GLN A 32 10.88 -5.55 -22.78
CA GLN A 32 10.38 -6.64 -23.63
C GLN A 32 8.87 -6.71 -23.63
N HIS A 33 8.25 -6.53 -22.47
CA HIS A 33 6.80 -6.54 -22.35
C HIS A 33 6.37 -5.51 -21.30
N SER A 34 5.39 -4.68 -21.64
CA SER A 34 4.84 -3.71 -20.70
C SER A 34 3.36 -3.50 -20.99
N ARG A 35 2.58 -3.41 -19.92
CA ARG A 35 1.21 -2.90 -19.92
C ARG A 35 1.11 -1.58 -19.16
N MET A 36 2.20 -1.11 -18.55
CA MET A 36 2.21 0.13 -17.78
C MET A 36 2.07 1.37 -18.67
N PRO A 37 1.46 2.45 -18.16
CA PRO A 37 1.59 3.77 -18.78
C PRO A 37 3.06 4.21 -18.84
N ARG A 38 3.43 5.01 -19.84
CA ARG A 38 4.84 5.40 -20.08
C ARG A 38 5.55 5.99 -18.87
N HIS A 39 4.88 6.83 -18.08
CA HIS A 39 5.50 7.45 -16.91
C HIS A 39 5.87 6.40 -15.86
N MET A 40 4.99 5.42 -15.62
CA MET A 40 5.22 4.34 -14.66
C MET A 40 6.31 3.37 -15.16
N GLU A 41 6.34 3.09 -16.47
CA GLU A 41 7.42 2.31 -17.09
C GLU A 41 8.80 2.98 -16.91
N GLN A 42 8.86 4.29 -17.14
CA GLN A 42 10.08 5.10 -16.94
C GLN A 42 10.54 5.07 -15.49
N GLU A 43 9.61 5.19 -14.55
CA GLU A 43 9.91 5.12 -13.12
C GLU A 43 10.41 3.73 -12.72
N ALA A 44 9.80 2.66 -13.22
CA ALA A 44 10.26 1.29 -12.98
C ALA A 44 11.70 1.09 -13.46
N CYS A 45 12.02 1.51 -14.69
CA CYS A 45 13.36 1.39 -15.27
C CYS A 45 14.39 2.24 -14.52
N SER A 46 14.03 3.49 -14.20
CA SER A 46 14.89 4.42 -13.43
C SER A 46 15.19 3.89 -12.03
N LEU A 47 14.17 3.36 -11.35
CA LEU A 47 14.32 2.80 -10.02
C LEU A 47 15.16 1.51 -10.04
N ALA A 48 14.98 0.65 -11.04
CA ALA A 48 15.81 -0.54 -11.24
C ALA A 48 17.29 -0.18 -11.44
N ALA A 49 17.58 0.79 -12.31
CA ALA A 49 18.95 1.25 -12.53
C ALA A 49 19.61 1.75 -11.23
N LYS A 50 18.90 2.58 -10.45
CA LYS A 50 19.38 3.06 -9.13
C LYS A 50 19.58 1.92 -8.14
N SER A 51 18.68 0.94 -8.14
CA SER A 51 18.73 -0.22 -7.25
C SER A 51 19.94 -1.10 -7.54
N ILE A 52 20.25 -1.37 -8.81
CA ILE A 52 21.46 -2.13 -9.22
C ILE A 52 22.74 -1.44 -8.74
N MET A 53 22.77 -0.11 -8.74
CA MET A 53 23.93 0.65 -8.25
C MET A 53 24.06 0.66 -6.72
N THR A 54 22.97 0.39 -6.00
CA THR A 54 22.89 0.54 -4.54
C THR A 54 22.99 -0.80 -3.81
N TYR A 55 22.40 -1.85 -4.38
CA TYR A 55 22.31 -3.18 -3.76
C TYR A 55 23.04 -4.23 -4.59
N HIS A 56 23.61 -5.24 -3.91
CA HIS A 56 24.36 -6.32 -4.56
C HIS A 56 23.59 -7.63 -4.67
N LEU A 57 22.58 -7.84 -3.83
CA LEU A 57 21.74 -9.04 -3.83
C LEU A 57 20.47 -8.78 -4.64
N GLU A 58 20.14 -9.69 -5.55
CA GLU A 58 18.95 -9.62 -6.42
C GLU A 58 17.65 -9.50 -5.60
N HIS A 59 17.58 -10.20 -4.46
CA HIS A 59 16.47 -10.09 -3.51
C HIS A 59 16.30 -8.67 -2.96
N ASP A 60 17.40 -7.97 -2.61
CA ASP A 60 17.32 -6.63 -2.04
C ASP A 60 16.91 -5.60 -3.10
N ILE A 61 17.41 -5.77 -4.32
CA ILE A 61 16.99 -5.01 -5.50
C ILE A 61 15.47 -5.18 -5.69
N ALA A 62 14.98 -6.42 -5.79
CA ALA A 62 13.55 -6.70 -5.97
C ALA A 62 12.69 -6.11 -4.84
N ARG A 63 13.14 -6.24 -3.59
CA ARG A 63 12.49 -5.67 -2.42
C ARG A 63 12.37 -4.15 -2.53
N HIS A 64 13.43 -3.46 -2.95
CA HIS A 64 13.42 -2.00 -3.10
C HIS A 64 12.40 -1.55 -4.15
N LEU A 65 12.33 -2.21 -5.31
CA LEU A 65 11.34 -1.91 -6.34
C LEU A 65 9.91 -2.14 -5.82
N LYS A 66 9.67 -3.31 -5.22
CA LYS A 66 8.36 -3.65 -4.65
C LYS A 66 7.90 -2.58 -3.66
N LEU A 67 8.72 -2.25 -2.66
CA LEU A 67 8.33 -1.32 -1.60
C LEU A 67 8.09 0.10 -2.13
N ALA A 68 8.87 0.56 -3.11
CA ALA A 68 8.65 1.85 -3.73
C ALA A 68 7.34 1.90 -4.51
N PHE A 69 7.02 0.84 -5.28
CA PHE A 69 5.78 0.76 -6.03
C PHE A 69 4.55 0.56 -5.14
N ASP A 70 4.67 -0.21 -4.04
CA ASP A 70 3.62 -0.31 -3.02
C ASP A 70 3.30 1.07 -2.43
N ARG A 71 4.33 1.88 -2.18
CA ARG A 71 4.18 3.21 -1.60
C ARG A 71 3.54 4.19 -2.56
N GLU A 72 3.94 4.18 -3.83
CA GLU A 72 3.49 5.16 -4.82
C GLU A 72 2.14 4.78 -5.45
N TYR A 73 1.97 3.50 -5.79
CA TYR A 73 0.84 3.00 -6.58
C TYR A 73 -0.10 2.08 -5.80
N GLY A 74 0.12 1.97 -4.50
CA GLY A 74 -0.67 1.17 -3.58
C GLY A 74 -0.35 -0.33 -3.64
N PRO A 75 -0.38 -1.03 -2.51
CA PRO A 75 -0.13 -2.47 -2.45
C PRO A 75 -1.20 -3.30 -3.19
N ASP A 76 -0.96 -4.56 -3.56
CA ASP A 76 0.26 -5.35 -3.34
C ASP A 76 1.03 -5.58 -4.65
N TRP A 77 2.16 -4.90 -4.82
CA TRP A 77 3.09 -5.13 -5.91
C TRP A 77 4.00 -6.31 -5.63
N HIS A 78 4.46 -6.96 -6.69
CA HIS A 78 5.39 -8.07 -6.66
C HIS A 78 6.53 -7.77 -7.62
N CYS A 79 7.76 -8.05 -7.20
CA CYS A 79 8.94 -7.89 -8.05
C CYS A 79 9.77 -9.17 -8.02
N ILE A 80 10.17 -9.63 -9.20
CA ILE A 80 11.16 -10.68 -9.40
C ILE A 80 12.37 -10.05 -10.09
N CYS A 81 13.56 -10.36 -9.60
CA CYS A 81 14.83 -9.91 -10.14
C CYS A 81 15.76 -11.13 -10.25
N GLY A 82 16.40 -11.32 -11.40
CA GLY A 82 17.36 -12.41 -11.59
C GLY A 82 17.85 -12.56 -13.02
N LYS A 83 18.91 -13.36 -13.22
CA LYS A 83 19.48 -13.61 -14.56
C LYS A 83 18.62 -14.55 -15.40
N HIS A 84 18.08 -15.60 -14.79
CA HIS A 84 17.33 -16.64 -15.47
C HIS A 84 16.13 -17.05 -14.63
N PHE A 85 14.93 -16.78 -15.14
CA PHE A 85 13.69 -17.27 -14.55
C PHE A 85 12.62 -17.42 -15.64
N GLY A 86 11.77 -18.43 -15.48
CA GLY A 86 10.51 -18.55 -16.19
C GLY A 86 9.38 -18.10 -15.27
N SER A 87 8.32 -17.51 -15.84
CA SER A 87 7.14 -17.13 -15.07
C SER A 87 5.87 -17.29 -15.90
N PHE A 88 4.78 -17.59 -15.20
CA PHE A 88 3.43 -17.61 -15.75
C PHE A 88 2.52 -16.96 -14.71
N VAL A 89 2.30 -15.66 -14.84
CA VAL A 89 1.59 -14.84 -13.85
C VAL A 89 0.36 -14.20 -14.47
N THR A 90 -0.69 -14.05 -13.66
CA THR A 90 -1.85 -13.21 -13.98
C THR A 90 -1.69 -11.90 -13.22
N PHE A 91 -1.94 -10.78 -13.89
CA PHE A 91 -1.72 -9.43 -13.34
C PHE A 91 -2.94 -8.54 -13.58
N GLU A 92 -3.05 -7.47 -12.79
CA GLU A 92 -4.07 -6.43 -12.99
C GLU A 92 -3.82 -5.65 -14.29
N PRO A 93 -4.86 -5.11 -14.94
CA PRO A 93 -4.69 -4.18 -16.04
C PRO A 93 -3.69 -3.05 -15.70
N ASP A 94 -2.92 -2.65 -16.70
CA ASP A 94 -1.95 -1.56 -16.64
C ASP A 94 -0.85 -1.67 -15.57
N SER A 95 -0.69 -2.86 -14.96
CA SER A 95 0.17 -3.06 -13.80
C SER A 95 1.20 -4.17 -14.01
N PHE A 96 1.83 -4.22 -15.18
CA PHE A 96 2.82 -5.24 -15.52
C PHE A 96 3.94 -4.67 -16.40
N ILE A 97 5.19 -5.00 -16.05
CA ILE A 97 6.36 -4.76 -16.88
C ILE A 97 7.39 -5.89 -16.71
N TYR A 98 8.04 -6.24 -17.82
CA TYR A 98 9.17 -7.14 -17.90
C TYR A 98 10.25 -6.54 -18.81
N PHE A 99 11.45 -6.34 -18.25
CA PHE A 99 12.56 -5.69 -18.93
C PHE A 99 13.91 -6.21 -18.43
N ARG A 100 14.98 -5.91 -19.17
CA ARG A 100 16.35 -6.25 -18.79
C ARG A 100 17.20 -4.99 -18.67
N ILE A 101 18.10 -5.00 -17.69
CA ILE A 101 19.23 -4.06 -17.62
C ILE A 101 20.51 -4.90 -17.60
N GLY A 102 21.27 -4.87 -18.70
CA GLY A 102 22.41 -5.75 -18.90
C GLY A 102 21.99 -7.23 -18.83
N THR A 103 22.52 -7.98 -17.87
CA THR A 103 22.24 -9.41 -17.68
C THR A 103 21.13 -9.71 -16.67
N ILE A 104 20.59 -8.69 -16.00
CA ILE A 104 19.58 -8.85 -14.95
C ILE A 104 18.21 -8.55 -15.56
N ALA A 105 17.29 -9.50 -15.42
CA ALA A 105 15.88 -9.33 -15.79
C ALA A 105 15.03 -8.94 -14.58
N PHE A 106 14.04 -8.10 -14.84
CA PHE A 106 13.09 -7.56 -13.88
C PHE A 106 11.68 -7.89 -14.34
N MET A 107 10.87 -8.44 -13.45
CA MET A 107 9.42 -8.55 -13.64
C MET A 107 8.72 -7.90 -12.46
N LEU A 108 8.02 -6.80 -12.72
CA LEU A 108 7.30 -6.02 -11.71
C LEU A 108 5.82 -5.99 -12.09
N PHE A 109 4.96 -6.46 -11.18
CA PHE A 109 3.55 -6.61 -11.48
C PHE A 109 2.67 -6.54 -10.23
N LYS A 110 1.40 -6.19 -10.43
CA LYS A 110 0.37 -6.24 -9.40
C LYS A 110 -0.63 -7.35 -9.71
N THR A 111 -1.17 -8.01 -8.68
CA THR A 111 -2.20 -9.03 -8.85
C THR A 111 -3.52 -8.59 -8.22
N SER A 112 -4.64 -8.92 -8.87
CA SER A 112 -5.94 -8.72 -8.25
C SER A 112 -6.15 -9.80 -7.22
N LEU A 113 -6.31 -9.39 -5.97
CA LEU A 113 -6.97 -10.23 -4.99
C LEU A 113 -8.41 -10.39 -5.46
N GLN A 114 -8.73 -11.50 -6.13
CA GLN A 114 -10.07 -12.04 -6.01
C GLN A 114 -10.25 -12.43 -4.55
N ARG A 115 -10.73 -11.48 -3.73
CA ARG A 115 -11.31 -11.83 -2.44
C ARG A 115 -12.45 -12.79 -2.75
N LEU A 116 -12.20 -14.08 -2.61
CA LEU A 116 -13.29 -15.05 -2.62
C LEU A 116 -14.16 -14.70 -1.40
N PRO A 117 -15.47 -14.42 -1.59
CA PRO A 117 -16.38 -14.13 -0.51
C PRO A 117 -16.70 -15.44 0.24
N ILE A 118 -15.72 -16.04 0.91
CA ILE A 118 -15.93 -17.29 1.65
C ILE A 118 -16.21 -17.00 3.12
N MET A 119 -15.85 -15.84 3.68
CA MET A 119 -15.96 -15.63 5.14
C MET A 119 -16.69 -14.36 5.61
N GLU A 120 -17.39 -13.62 4.75
CA GLU A 120 -18.22 -12.50 5.25
C GLU A 120 -19.63 -12.95 5.70
N LYS A 121 -20.10 -14.11 5.23
CA LYS A 121 -21.43 -14.63 5.59
C LYS A 121 -21.55 -15.27 6.98
N HIS A 122 -20.45 -15.46 7.71
CA HIS A 122 -20.50 -16.08 9.04
C HIS A 122 -20.49 -15.09 10.22
N LEU A 123 -20.21 -13.80 9.99
CA LEU A 123 -20.21 -12.77 11.03
C LEU A 123 -21.55 -12.02 11.18
N GLU A 124 -22.44 -12.07 10.18
CA GLU A 124 -23.78 -11.48 10.30
C GLU A 124 -24.69 -12.25 11.27
N ASN A 125 -24.39 -13.52 11.55
CA ASN A 125 -25.13 -14.34 12.51
C ASN A 125 -24.67 -14.17 13.97
N VAL A 126 -23.65 -13.33 14.23
CA VAL A 126 -23.14 -13.01 15.58
C VAL A 126 -23.50 -11.57 15.99
N LYS A 127 -24.47 -10.93 15.32
CA LYS A 127 -25.13 -9.75 15.87
C LYS A 127 -26.23 -10.21 16.82
N LEU A 128 -25.83 -10.39 18.08
CA LEU A 128 -26.69 -10.65 19.24
C LEU A 128 -27.94 -9.75 19.19
N THR A 129 -29.11 -10.37 19.20
CA THR A 129 -30.37 -9.70 19.51
C THR A 129 -30.26 -9.06 20.91
N PRO A 130 -30.61 -7.78 21.11
CA PRO A 130 -30.85 -7.27 22.45
C PRO A 130 -32.01 -8.06 23.04
N LYS A 131 -31.72 -8.98 23.97
CA LYS A 131 -32.75 -9.59 24.81
C LYS A 131 -33.42 -8.46 25.59
N THR A 132 -34.73 -8.37 25.44
CA THR A 132 -35.67 -7.61 26.27
C THR A 132 -35.22 -7.60 27.73
N ILE A 133 -34.74 -6.45 28.24
CA ILE A 133 -34.87 -6.12 29.66
C ILE A 133 -36.07 -5.18 29.75
N LEU A 134 -37.20 -5.78 30.10
CA LEU A 134 -38.38 -5.11 30.60
C LEU A 134 -38.02 -4.46 31.93
N GLY A 135 -37.45 -3.26 31.88
CA GLY A 135 -37.30 -2.34 33.01
C GLY A 135 -38.26 -1.18 32.80
N ARG A 136 -39.48 -1.33 33.28
CA ARG A 136 -40.56 -0.33 33.23
C ARG A 136 -40.04 0.99 33.81
N SER A 137 -39.97 2.04 33.01
CA SER A 137 -39.76 3.41 33.48
C SER A 137 -40.91 3.81 34.41
N ARG A 138 -40.62 4.27 35.63
CA ARG A 138 -41.50 5.17 36.38
C ARG A 138 -40.64 6.14 37.18
N LEU A 139 -40.81 7.42 36.83
CA LEU A 139 -40.25 8.60 37.47
C LEU A 139 -40.59 8.68 38.97
N MET A 140 -39.60 9.19 39.72
CA MET A 140 -39.66 10.15 40.84
C MET A 140 -40.90 10.14 41.76
N THR A 141 -40.68 9.87 43.06
CA THR A 141 -41.07 10.77 44.19
C THR A 141 -40.75 10.09 45.53
N GLN A 142 -39.78 10.64 46.26
CA GLN A 142 -39.80 10.63 47.73
C GLN A 142 -39.32 12.02 48.20
N LYS A 143 -40.29 12.89 48.46
CA LYS A 143 -40.17 13.97 49.43
C LYS A 143 -41.31 13.71 50.42
N SER A 144 -41.00 13.10 51.56
CA SER A 144 -41.88 13.09 52.72
C SER A 144 -41.48 14.27 53.59
N GLU A 145 -42.31 15.30 53.57
CA GLU A 145 -42.42 16.32 54.61
C GLU A 145 -43.50 15.80 55.58
N ASP A 146 -43.08 15.40 56.78
CA ASP A 146 -43.82 15.19 58.02
C ASP A 146 -42.69 15.38 59.08
N ASP A 147 -42.64 16.28 60.06
CA ASP A 147 -43.65 17.01 60.81
C ASP A 147 -43.02 18.33 61.34
N GLU A 148 -43.70 19.47 61.18
CA GLU A 148 -43.60 20.57 62.16
C GLU A 148 -44.78 20.43 63.11
N GLU A 149 -44.55 19.99 64.34
CA GLU A 149 -45.35 20.46 65.48
C GLU A 149 -44.53 20.47 66.78
N SER A 150 -44.25 21.69 67.24
CA SER A 150 -44.06 22.11 68.63
C SER A 150 -42.89 21.47 69.42
N THR A 151 -41.97 22.23 69.97
CA THR A 151 -42.28 23.02 71.17
C THR A 151 -41.30 24.19 71.32
N SER A 152 -41.94 25.31 71.61
CA SER A 152 -41.45 26.64 71.95
C SER A 152 -40.49 26.77 73.13
N ALA A 153 -39.93 27.99 73.19
CA ALA A 153 -39.48 28.74 74.37
C ALA A 153 -37.97 28.59 74.68
N SER A 154 -37.22 29.67 74.43
CA SER A 154 -36.71 30.63 75.44
C SER A 154 -35.34 30.15 75.94
N ASP A 155 -34.26 30.91 75.98
CA ASP A 155 -34.10 32.35 76.14
C ASP A 155 -32.64 32.71 75.85
N MET A 156 -32.41 34.00 75.61
CA MET A 156 -31.11 34.66 75.41
C MET A 156 -30.13 34.47 76.57
N SER A 157 -28.85 34.24 76.28
CA SER A 157 -27.71 35.10 76.73
C SER A 157 -26.41 34.74 76.00
#